data_AF-A0A938FKY3-F1
#
_entry.id   AF-A0A938FKY3-F1
#
_cell.length_a   1.000
_cell.length_b   1.000
_cell.length_c   1.000
_cell.angle_alpha   90.00
_cell.angle_beta   90.00
_cell.angle_gamma   90.00
#
_symmetry.space_group_name_H-M   'P 1'
#
loop_
_entity.id
_entity.type
_entity.pdbx_description
1 polymer ?
#
loop_
_entity_poly.entity_id
_entity_poly.type
_entity_poly.pdbx_seq_one_letter_code
_entity_poly.pdbx_strand_id
1 'polypeptide(L)'
;MTGFSAVVLVVYIALVDGAVGGAVALASIMLAVGLLAGLALFNRDGDVEVGDTAAPANAEPIGSSLWPLVTTVGIVVMGVGLITHEIVFLLGLSALVAGFVEWVIQGWSETASSDRKFNASVRGRLIHPLEFPVLAAIGAAVVVVPFSRIMLAVSKTTGAIVFILVGCIVLVGGIVFALRPNLKKTIVVGLCAAGAVGIVAGGIAGASAGKRDQLVEANEEDHFAHKECGEEKSKYFDFNSEAKVSMRSNPTATIEFVGGKLQARELGLDSPTSKITIQKSSNTSIIFRNQTEGEYRLTLHYGEKKVQEGVVEELHTCTQMIEEGEEQLLTFRIDKSSIASKKPYTFSVPGVEDQSIEVFVP
;
A
#
# COMPACT_ATOMS: atom_id res chain seq x y z
N MET A 1 -48.71 22.71 3.19
CA MET A 1 -48.41 21.32 2.77
C MET A 1 -48.19 20.38 3.96
N THR A 2 -47.47 20.79 5.01
CA THR A 2 -47.28 20.00 6.26
C THR A 2 -48.58 19.48 6.88
N GLY A 3 -49.58 20.35 7.09
CA GLY A 3 -50.87 19.97 7.66
C GLY A 3 -51.66 18.99 6.77
N PHE A 4 -51.54 19.13 5.44
CA PHE A 4 -52.16 18.19 4.50
C PHE A 4 -51.50 16.81 4.57
N SER A 5 -50.17 16.74 4.63
CA SER A 5 -49.43 15.48 4.80
C SER A 5 -49.75 14.78 6.13
N ALA A 6 -49.96 15.53 7.22
CA ALA A 6 -50.37 14.99 8.51
C ALA A 6 -51.78 14.34 8.45
N VAL A 7 -52.73 15.01 7.80
CA VAL A 7 -54.09 14.48 7.60
C VAL A 7 -54.06 13.21 6.74
N VAL A 8 -53.30 13.21 5.65
CA VAL A 8 -53.15 12.03 4.78
C VAL A 8 -52.48 10.86 5.50
N LEU A 9 -51.49 11.11 6.36
CA LEU A 9 -50.84 10.09 7.19
C LEU A 9 -51.84 9.42 8.15
N VAL A 10 -52.65 10.23 8.85
CA VAL A 10 -53.66 9.72 9.80
C VAL A 10 -54.71 8.88 9.06
N VAL A 11 -55.19 9.35 7.91
CA VAL A 11 -56.15 8.63 7.07
C VAL A 11 -55.53 7.32 6.54
N TYR A 12 -54.25 7.34 6.14
CA TYR A 12 -53.55 6.17 5.64
C TYR A 12 -53.39 5.08 6.72
N ILE A 13 -52.97 5.46 7.93
CA ILE A 13 -52.83 4.53 9.06
C ILE A 13 -54.19 3.95 9.46
N ALA A 14 -55.27 4.73 9.35
CA ALA A 14 -56.61 4.29 9.73
C ALA A 14 -57.30 3.39 8.69
N LEU A 15 -56.97 3.53 7.40
CA LEU A 15 -57.66 2.82 6.31
C LEU A 15 -56.84 1.70 5.66
N VAL A 16 -55.53 1.67 5.86
CA VAL A 16 -54.62 0.72 5.19
C VAL A 16 -53.91 -0.14 6.23
N ASP A 17 -54.53 -1.27 6.58
CA ASP A 17 -53.97 -2.23 7.54
C ASP A 17 -52.70 -2.91 7.01
N GLY A 18 -51.66 -2.98 7.84
CA GLY A 18 -50.44 -3.76 7.60
C GLY A 18 -49.39 -3.12 6.67
N ALA A 19 -49.65 -1.95 6.08
CA ALA A 19 -48.73 -1.30 5.14
C ALA A 19 -47.78 -0.31 5.82
N VAL A 20 -46.86 -0.82 6.65
CA VAL A 20 -45.87 -0.02 7.41
C VAL A 20 -45.03 0.89 6.50
N GLY A 21 -44.69 0.42 5.30
CA GLY A 21 -43.84 1.17 4.36
C GLY A 21 -44.44 2.51 3.91
N GLY A 22 -45.75 2.58 3.65
CA GLY A 22 -46.39 3.82 3.23
C GLY A 22 -46.56 4.83 4.37
N ALA A 23 -46.80 4.33 5.59
CA ALA A 23 -46.86 5.19 6.78
C ALA A 23 -45.49 5.83 7.07
N VAL A 24 -44.40 5.07 6.93
CA VAL A 24 -43.03 5.59 7.08
C VAL A 24 -42.71 6.65 6.01
N ALA A 25 -43.11 6.42 4.75
CA ALA A 25 -42.90 7.39 3.67
C ALA A 25 -43.70 8.68 3.87
N LEU A 26 -44.96 8.60 4.32
CA LEU A 26 -45.78 9.79 4.60
C LEU A 26 -45.27 10.56 5.81
N ALA A 27 -44.82 9.86 6.85
CA ALA A 27 -44.21 10.48 8.02
C ALA A 27 -42.88 11.19 7.70
N SER A 28 -42.03 10.59 6.84
CA SER A 28 -40.77 11.23 6.42
C SER A 28 -41.01 12.48 5.56
N ILE A 29 -42.00 12.45 4.67
CA ILE A 29 -42.41 13.63 3.90
C ILE A 29 -42.95 14.73 4.83
N MET A 30 -43.81 14.37 5.79
CA MET A 30 -44.33 15.33 6.78
C MET A 30 -43.21 16.01 7.56
N LEU A 31 -42.22 15.23 8.03
CA LEU A 31 -41.05 15.76 8.74
C LEU A 31 -40.18 16.64 7.86
N ALA A 32 -39.90 16.22 6.63
CA ALA A 32 -39.07 17.00 5.69
C ALA A 32 -39.71 18.35 5.35
N VAL A 33 -41.01 18.35 5.00
CA VAL A 33 -41.74 19.59 4.70
C VAL A 33 -41.93 20.43 5.96
N GLY A 34 -42.08 19.79 7.13
CA GLY A 34 -42.12 20.46 8.43
C GLY A 34 -40.84 21.22 8.74
N LEU A 35 -39.69 20.57 8.55
CA LEU A 35 -38.38 21.16 8.72
C LEU A 35 -38.15 22.32 7.75
N LEU A 36 -38.46 22.14 6.46
CA LEU A 36 -38.34 23.19 5.45
C LEU A 36 -39.22 24.40 5.78
N ALA A 37 -40.46 24.16 6.21
CA ALA A 37 -41.36 25.23 6.63
C ALA A 37 -40.84 25.95 7.89
N GLY A 38 -40.30 25.21 8.86
CA GLY A 38 -39.67 25.79 10.05
C GLY A 38 -38.47 26.67 9.71
N LEU A 39 -37.58 26.20 8.83
CA LEU A 39 -36.42 26.95 8.34
C LEU A 39 -36.85 28.22 7.58
N ALA A 40 -37.86 28.13 6.72
CA ALA A 40 -38.40 29.27 5.98
C ALA A 40 -39.00 30.33 6.93
N LEU A 41 -39.73 29.90 7.96
CA LEU A 41 -40.28 30.81 8.96
C LEU A 41 -39.19 31.44 9.84
N PHE A 42 -38.14 30.68 10.17
CA PHE A 42 -37.01 31.17 10.95
C PHE A 42 -36.21 32.24 10.19
N ASN A 43 -36.03 32.07 8.88
CA ASN A 43 -35.29 33.01 8.03
C ASN A 43 -36.16 34.12 7.42
N ARG A 44 -37.46 34.17 7.72
CA ARG A 44 -38.43 35.08 7.09
C ARG A 44 -38.00 36.55 7.17
N ASP A 45 -37.43 36.96 8.29
CA ASP A 45 -37.08 38.36 8.53
C ASP A 45 -35.80 38.80 7.77
N GLY A 46 -35.11 37.86 7.10
CA GLY A 46 -33.94 38.14 6.27
C GLY A 46 -34.21 38.12 4.76
N ASP A 47 -35.44 37.81 4.33
CA ASP A 47 -35.81 37.73 2.92
C ASP A 47 -36.34 39.07 2.41
N VAL A 48 -35.98 39.44 1.19
CA VAL A 48 -36.51 40.66 0.54
C VAL A 48 -37.68 40.26 -0.36
N GLU A 49 -38.83 40.94 -0.24
CA GLU A 49 -40.00 40.59 -1.03
C GLU A 49 -39.73 40.75 -2.54
N VAL A 50 -40.12 39.74 -3.31
CA VAL A 50 -40.00 39.74 -4.77
C VAL A 50 -40.84 40.89 -5.34
N GLY A 51 -40.17 41.95 -5.82
CA GLY A 51 -40.79 43.18 -6.31
C GLY A 51 -40.30 44.45 -5.63
N ASP A 52 -39.57 44.32 -4.53
CA ASP A 52 -38.91 45.45 -3.88
C ASP A 52 -37.65 45.87 -4.67
N THR A 53 -37.72 47.02 -5.33
CA THR A 53 -36.67 47.50 -6.26
C THR A 53 -35.46 48.10 -5.54
N ALA A 54 -35.53 48.27 -4.22
CA ALA A 54 -34.45 48.80 -3.40
C ALA A 54 -33.32 47.77 -3.13
N ALA A 55 -33.62 46.46 -3.17
CA ALA A 55 -32.70 45.40 -2.77
C ALA A 55 -31.85 44.73 -3.88
N PRO A 56 -32.33 44.53 -5.14
CA PRO A 56 -31.53 43.79 -6.12
C PRO A 56 -30.44 44.63 -6.79
N ALA A 57 -30.43 45.96 -6.61
CA ALA A 57 -29.52 46.86 -7.34
C ALA A 57 -28.05 46.75 -6.91
N ASN A 58 -27.77 46.22 -5.71
CA ASN A 58 -26.42 46.06 -5.17
C ASN A 58 -26.00 44.60 -4.96
N ALA A 59 -26.81 43.63 -5.41
CA ALA A 59 -26.43 42.21 -5.35
C ALA A 59 -25.35 41.93 -6.41
N GLU A 60 -24.09 42.01 -6.00
CA GLU A 60 -22.95 41.73 -6.87
C GLU A 60 -22.94 40.23 -7.26
N PRO A 61 -22.74 39.87 -8.54
CA PRO A 61 -22.91 38.49 -9.00
C PRO A 61 -21.96 37.51 -8.32
N ILE A 62 -22.52 36.36 -7.93
CA ILE A 62 -21.79 35.23 -7.34
C ILE A 62 -20.75 34.72 -8.33
N GLY A 63 -19.55 34.38 -7.84
CA GLY A 63 -18.46 33.87 -8.67
C GLY A 63 -18.81 32.55 -9.37
N SER A 64 -18.16 32.27 -10.49
CA SER A 64 -18.27 30.94 -11.11
C SER A 64 -17.61 29.88 -10.24
N SER A 65 -18.33 28.79 -9.95
CA SER A 65 -17.81 27.64 -9.19
C SER A 65 -17.74 26.40 -10.07
N LEU A 66 -16.58 25.72 -10.04
CA LEU A 66 -16.37 24.44 -10.71
C LEU A 66 -16.74 23.24 -9.83
N TRP A 67 -16.91 23.43 -8.52
CA TRP A 67 -17.17 22.36 -7.57
C TRP A 67 -18.48 21.59 -7.80
N PRO A 68 -19.60 22.20 -8.23
CA PRO A 68 -20.80 21.44 -8.61
C PRO A 68 -20.52 20.41 -9.71
N LEU A 69 -19.70 20.78 -10.69
CA LEU A 69 -19.30 19.87 -11.76
C LEU A 69 -18.45 18.72 -11.20
N VAL A 70 -17.48 19.03 -10.32
CA VAL A 70 -16.67 18.01 -9.63
C VAL A 70 -17.54 17.05 -8.82
N THR A 71 -18.54 17.55 -8.08
CA THR A 71 -19.47 16.69 -7.33
C THR A 71 -20.28 15.77 -8.25
N THR A 72 -20.72 16.28 -9.40
CA THR A 72 -21.49 15.50 -10.37
C THR A 72 -20.64 14.38 -10.96
N VAL A 73 -19.40 14.70 -11.35
CA VAL A 73 -18.43 13.71 -11.82
C VAL A 73 -18.13 12.69 -10.72
N GLY A 74 -17.98 13.13 -9.47
CA GLY A 74 -17.78 12.26 -8.31
C GLY A 74 -18.93 11.26 -8.13
N ILE A 75 -20.19 11.70 -8.23
CA ILE A 75 -21.37 10.83 -8.17
C ILE A 75 -21.34 9.77 -9.29
N VAL A 76 -21.05 10.20 -10.52
CA VAL A 76 -20.99 9.28 -11.68
C VAL A 76 -19.89 8.24 -11.48
N VAL A 77 -18.67 8.66 -11.11
CA VAL A 77 -17.54 7.76 -10.87
C VAL A 77 -17.81 6.83 -9.70
N MET A 78 -18.42 7.32 -8.63
CA MET A 78 -18.81 6.52 -7.47
C MET A 78 -19.84 5.44 -7.88
N GLY A 79 -20.84 5.80 -8.69
CA GLY A 79 -21.83 4.86 -9.22
C GLY A 79 -21.21 3.77 -10.12
N VAL A 80 -20.26 4.15 -10.99
CA VAL A 80 -19.48 3.19 -11.79
C VAL A 80 -18.63 2.29 -10.89
N GLY A 81 -18.01 2.84 -9.86
CA GLY A 81 -17.20 2.11 -8.90
C GLY A 81 -17.98 1.06 -8.12
N LEU A 82 -19.23 1.37 -7.78
CA LEU A 82 -20.13 0.45 -7.08
C LEU A 82 -20.40 -0.85 -7.87
N ILE A 83 -20.28 -0.80 -9.19
CA ILE A 83 -20.49 -1.93 -10.10
C ILE A 83 -19.17 -2.60 -10.50
N THR A 84 -18.06 -1.87 -10.52
CA THR A 84 -16.79 -2.32 -11.11
C THR A 84 -15.76 -2.75 -10.07
N HIS A 85 -15.22 -1.80 -9.31
CA HIS A 85 -14.14 -2.03 -8.35
C HIS A 85 -14.23 -1.05 -7.18
N GLU A 86 -13.92 -1.55 -5.98
CA GLU A 86 -13.91 -0.78 -4.72
C GLU A 86 -13.03 0.49 -4.80
N ILE A 87 -11.90 0.43 -5.52
CA ILE A 87 -10.99 1.58 -5.66
C ILE A 87 -11.65 2.71 -6.46
N VAL A 88 -12.36 2.38 -7.54
CA VAL A 88 -13.08 3.37 -8.35
C VAL A 88 -14.20 4.01 -7.52
N PHE A 89 -14.84 3.21 -6.66
CA PHE A 89 -15.83 3.71 -5.72
C PHE A 89 -15.21 4.71 -4.72
N LEU A 90 -14.07 4.38 -4.11
CA LEU A 90 -13.36 5.27 -3.16
C LEU A 90 -12.87 6.56 -3.82
N LEU A 91 -12.39 6.49 -5.07
CA LEU A 91 -12.00 7.68 -5.84
C LEU A 91 -13.21 8.56 -6.14
N GLY A 92 -14.34 7.97 -6.56
CA GLY A 92 -15.58 8.72 -6.78
C GLY A 92 -16.12 9.35 -5.50
N LEU A 93 -16.11 8.61 -4.39
CA LEU A 93 -16.53 9.10 -3.07
C LEU A 93 -15.65 10.25 -2.58
N SER A 94 -14.33 10.15 -2.73
CA SER A 94 -13.43 11.23 -2.31
C SER A 94 -13.63 12.50 -3.13
N ALA A 95 -13.82 12.39 -4.46
CA ALA A 95 -14.16 13.53 -5.32
C ALA A 95 -15.52 14.15 -4.96
N LEU A 96 -16.51 13.32 -4.64
CA LEU A 96 -17.84 13.78 -4.19
C LEU A 96 -17.74 14.55 -2.87
N VAL A 97 -17.07 13.98 -1.86
CA VAL A 97 -16.91 14.60 -0.54
C VAL A 97 -16.10 15.89 -0.66
N ALA A 98 -14.97 15.87 -1.36
CA ALA A 98 -14.14 17.06 -1.55
C ALA A 98 -14.90 18.16 -2.30
N GLY A 99 -15.57 17.81 -3.41
CA GLY A 99 -16.37 18.77 -4.15
C GLY A 99 -17.53 19.35 -3.34
N PHE A 100 -18.19 18.53 -2.51
CA PHE A 100 -19.29 18.98 -1.67
C PHE A 100 -18.80 19.92 -0.57
N VAL A 101 -17.74 19.52 0.15
CA VAL A 101 -17.13 20.34 1.21
C VAL A 101 -16.65 21.67 0.66
N GLU A 102 -15.93 21.66 -0.47
CA GLU A 102 -15.44 22.89 -1.09
C GLU A 102 -16.56 23.77 -1.63
N TRP A 103 -17.63 23.18 -2.16
CA TRP A 103 -18.79 23.93 -2.61
C TRP A 103 -19.50 24.62 -1.43
N VAL A 104 -19.66 23.93 -0.30
CA VAL A 104 -20.23 24.48 0.94
C VAL A 104 -19.35 25.58 1.50
N ILE A 105 -18.03 25.35 1.59
CA ILE A 105 -17.06 26.34 2.07
C ILE A 105 -17.06 27.57 1.16
N GLN A 106 -17.08 27.37 -0.16
CA GLN A 106 -17.14 28.49 -1.10
C GLN A 106 -18.42 29.30 -0.87
N GLY A 107 -19.58 28.65 -0.81
CA GLY A 107 -20.87 29.31 -0.57
C GLY A 107 -20.90 30.09 0.75
N TRP A 108 -20.40 29.49 1.84
CA TRP A 108 -20.26 30.17 3.12
C TRP A 108 -19.30 31.37 3.03
N SER A 109 -18.14 31.18 2.40
CA SER A 109 -17.12 32.23 2.32
C SER A 109 -17.61 33.42 1.51
N GLU A 110 -18.37 33.19 0.43
CA GLU A 110 -18.92 34.23 -0.43
C GLU A 110 -20.07 35.00 0.23
N THR A 111 -20.72 34.41 1.23
CA THR A 111 -21.87 35.00 1.95
C THR A 111 -21.53 35.55 3.34
N ALA A 112 -20.27 35.46 3.78
CA ALA A 112 -19.85 35.87 5.12
C ALA A 112 -19.98 37.39 5.39
N SER A 113 -19.85 38.22 4.36
CA SER A 113 -19.99 39.68 4.40
C SER A 113 -20.30 40.23 3.00
N SER A 114 -20.72 41.48 2.91
CA SER A 114 -20.90 42.20 1.64
C SER A 114 -19.59 42.64 0.97
N ASP A 115 -18.44 42.51 1.65
CA ASP A 115 -17.12 42.84 1.10
C ASP A 115 -16.34 41.57 0.68
N ARG A 116 -16.08 41.44 -0.62
CA ARG A 116 -15.33 40.31 -1.19
C ARG A 116 -13.89 40.20 -0.69
N LYS A 117 -13.22 41.33 -0.40
CA LYS A 117 -11.84 41.31 0.13
C LYS A 117 -11.82 40.75 1.54
N PHE A 118 -12.80 41.13 2.35
CA PHE A 118 -12.98 40.58 3.68
C PHE A 118 -13.24 39.06 3.61
N ASN A 119 -14.20 38.64 2.79
CA ASN A 119 -14.56 37.22 2.58
C ASN A 119 -13.36 36.35 2.16
N ALA A 120 -12.57 36.82 1.19
CA ALA A 120 -11.36 36.14 0.76
C ALA A 120 -10.30 36.05 1.87
N SER A 121 -10.16 37.10 2.69
CA SER A 121 -9.23 37.11 3.81
C SER A 121 -9.63 36.16 4.94
N VAL A 122 -10.94 36.00 5.19
CA VAL A 122 -11.50 35.10 6.20
C VAL A 122 -11.30 33.64 5.79
N ARG A 123 -11.64 33.28 4.54
CA ARG A 123 -11.32 31.94 3.99
C ARG A 123 -9.82 31.65 4.07
N GLY A 124 -9.00 32.63 3.69
CA GLY A 124 -7.55 32.47 3.66
C GLY A 124 -6.92 32.24 5.03
N ARG A 125 -7.52 32.73 6.11
CA ARG A 125 -7.01 32.56 7.49
C ARG A 125 -7.57 31.32 8.17
N LEU A 126 -8.84 31.00 7.94
CA LEU A 126 -9.52 29.92 8.67
C LEU A 126 -9.43 28.57 7.95
N ILE A 127 -9.51 28.57 6.62
CA ILE A 127 -9.71 27.34 5.83
C ILE A 127 -8.42 26.88 5.15
N HIS A 128 -7.64 27.79 4.54
CA HIS A 128 -6.39 27.42 3.83
C HIS A 128 -5.42 26.54 4.64
N PRO A 129 -5.22 26.72 5.97
CA PRO A 129 -4.34 25.85 6.75
C PRO A 129 -4.75 24.38 6.77
N LEU A 130 -6.04 24.09 6.62
CA LEU A 130 -6.59 22.73 6.57
C LEU A 130 -6.80 22.26 5.12
N GLU A 131 -7.32 23.13 4.26
CA GLU A 131 -7.66 22.85 2.87
C GLU A 131 -6.44 22.40 2.06
N PHE A 132 -5.31 23.12 2.13
CA PHE A 132 -4.16 22.78 1.28
C PHE A 132 -3.50 21.44 1.64
N PRO A 133 -3.22 21.11 2.92
CA PRO A 133 -2.67 19.80 3.26
C PRO A 133 -3.61 18.64 2.90
N VAL A 134 -4.92 18.81 3.15
CA VAL A 134 -5.91 17.76 2.86
C VAL A 134 -6.05 17.54 1.36
N LEU A 135 -6.19 18.62 0.57
CA LEU A 135 -6.26 18.50 -0.89
C LEU A 135 -4.96 17.95 -1.47
N ALA A 136 -3.79 18.31 -0.93
CA ALA A 136 -2.52 17.74 -1.35
C ALA A 136 -2.45 16.23 -1.05
N ALA A 137 -2.92 15.79 0.12
CA ALA A 137 -2.96 14.38 0.48
C ALA A 137 -3.93 13.58 -0.42
N ILE A 138 -5.13 14.12 -0.68
CA ILE A 138 -6.10 13.51 -1.61
C ILE A 138 -5.50 13.46 -3.02
N GLY A 139 -4.92 14.55 -3.51
CA GLY A 139 -4.27 14.60 -4.81
C GLY A 139 -3.13 13.58 -4.93
N ALA A 140 -2.31 13.44 -3.89
CA ALA A 140 -1.27 12.41 -3.85
C ALA A 140 -1.86 11.00 -3.88
N ALA A 141 -2.92 10.72 -3.11
CA ALA A 141 -3.59 9.42 -3.10
C ALA A 141 -4.17 9.06 -4.48
N VAL A 142 -4.80 10.03 -5.16
CA VAL A 142 -5.34 9.89 -6.53
C VAL A 142 -4.25 9.53 -7.54
N VAL A 143 -2.99 9.91 -7.31
CA VAL A 143 -1.87 9.53 -8.19
C VAL A 143 -1.24 8.20 -7.76
N VAL A 144 -0.95 8.04 -6.46
CA VAL A 144 -0.21 6.89 -5.92
C VAL A 144 -0.99 5.59 -6.07
N VAL A 145 -2.31 5.60 -5.81
CA VAL A 145 -3.13 4.38 -5.86
C VAL A 145 -3.23 3.81 -7.28
N PRO A 146 -3.62 4.57 -8.31
CA PRO A 146 -3.62 4.07 -9.69
C PRO A 146 -2.23 3.63 -10.16
N PHE A 147 -1.19 4.38 -9.80
CA PHE A 147 0.18 4.04 -10.15
C PHE A 147 0.62 2.70 -9.55
N SER A 148 0.28 2.42 -8.28
CA SER A 148 0.52 1.12 -7.65
C SER A 148 -0.14 -0.02 -8.44
N ARG A 149 -1.37 0.18 -8.94
CA ARG A 149 -2.09 -0.83 -9.73
C ARG A 149 -1.47 -1.06 -11.10
N ILE A 150 -1.02 0.01 -11.77
CA ILE A 150 -0.26 -0.12 -13.03
C ILE A 150 0.98 -0.99 -12.78
N MET A 151 1.73 -0.72 -11.69
CA MET A 151 2.96 -1.44 -11.39
C MET A 151 2.76 -2.91 -11.01
N LEU A 152 1.63 -3.25 -10.40
CA LEU A 152 1.29 -4.63 -10.08
C LEU A 152 0.91 -5.44 -11.32
N ALA A 153 0.29 -4.79 -12.31
CA ALA A 153 -0.15 -5.44 -13.54
C ALA A 153 0.95 -5.58 -14.60
N VAL A 154 1.88 -4.62 -14.67
CA VAL A 154 2.89 -4.57 -15.73
C VAL A 154 4.07 -5.54 -15.46
N SER A 155 4.59 -6.17 -16.52
CA SER A 155 5.74 -7.08 -16.45
C SER A 155 7.03 -6.35 -16.02
N LYS A 156 8.02 -7.08 -15.49
CA LYS A 156 9.30 -6.51 -15.01
C LYS A 156 10.01 -5.66 -16.08
N THR A 157 10.06 -6.17 -17.32
CA THR A 157 10.76 -5.52 -18.43
C THR A 157 9.95 -4.37 -19.02
N THR A 158 8.64 -4.57 -19.21
CA THR A 158 7.76 -3.51 -19.72
C THR A 158 7.66 -2.36 -18.73
N GLY A 159 7.62 -2.65 -17.42
CA GLY A 159 7.55 -1.64 -16.36
C GLY A 159 8.76 -0.72 -16.41
N ALA A 160 9.98 -1.29 -16.49
CA ALA A 160 11.20 -0.49 -16.61
C ALA A 160 11.17 0.44 -17.84
N ILE A 161 10.74 -0.06 -18.99
CA ILE A 161 10.65 0.74 -20.23
C ILE A 161 9.63 1.87 -20.08
N VAL A 162 8.43 1.57 -19.56
CA VAL A 162 7.37 2.56 -19.34
C VAL A 162 7.84 3.65 -18.39
N PHE A 163 8.57 3.31 -17.33
CA PHE A 163 9.13 4.29 -16.39
C PHE A 163 10.14 5.21 -17.02
N ILE A 164 11.06 4.67 -17.83
CA ILE A 164 12.04 5.47 -18.55
C ILE A 164 11.31 6.44 -19.49
N LEU A 165 10.32 5.96 -20.25
CA LEU A 165 9.56 6.79 -21.19
C LEU A 165 8.77 7.90 -20.48
N VAL A 166 8.01 7.55 -19.44
CA VAL A 166 7.23 8.52 -18.65
C VAL A 166 8.16 9.51 -17.96
N GLY A 167 9.27 9.05 -17.39
CA GLY A 167 10.29 9.90 -16.78
C GLY A 167 10.89 10.89 -17.78
N CYS A 168 11.21 10.44 -18.99
CA CYS A 168 11.66 11.31 -20.08
C CYS A 168 10.59 12.34 -20.46
N ILE A 169 9.31 11.97 -20.56
CA ILE A 169 8.21 12.90 -20.86
C ILE A 169 8.08 13.96 -19.76
N VAL A 170 8.12 13.56 -18.49
CA VAL A 170 8.04 14.48 -17.34
C VAL A 170 9.24 15.42 -17.33
N LEU A 171 10.45 14.90 -17.60
CA LEU A 171 11.67 15.70 -17.65
C LEU A 171 11.64 16.72 -18.80
N VAL A 172 11.22 16.31 -20.00
CA VAL A 172 11.02 17.22 -21.15
C VAL A 172 9.95 18.26 -20.83
N GLY A 173 8.84 17.85 -20.23
CA GLY A 173 7.77 18.75 -19.78
C GLY A 173 8.29 19.79 -18.78
N GLY A 174 9.10 19.35 -17.80
CA GLY A 174 9.75 20.22 -16.82
C GLY A 174 10.71 21.22 -17.46
N ILE A 175 11.51 20.79 -18.44
CA ILE A 175 12.39 21.67 -19.21
C ILE A 175 11.58 22.72 -19.99
N VAL A 176 10.51 22.31 -20.68
CA VAL A 176 9.64 23.24 -21.41
C VAL A 176 9.00 24.25 -20.46
N PHE A 177 8.55 23.81 -19.29
CA PHE A 177 7.97 24.69 -18.28
C PHE A 177 9.00 25.69 -17.74
N ALA A 178 10.24 25.24 -17.47
CA ALA A 178 11.32 26.10 -17.00
C ALA A 178 11.74 27.14 -18.05
N LEU A 179 11.74 26.78 -19.35
CA LEU A 179 12.16 27.66 -20.44
C LEU A 179 11.05 28.60 -20.95
N ARG A 180 9.78 28.35 -20.62
CA ARG A 180 8.62 29.15 -21.07
C ARG A 180 7.84 29.74 -19.87
N PRO A 181 8.32 30.84 -19.27
CA PRO A 181 7.67 31.44 -18.09
C PRO A 181 6.27 32.03 -18.37
N ASN A 182 5.90 32.24 -19.64
CA ASN A 182 4.62 32.83 -20.05
C ASN A 182 3.60 31.79 -20.57
N LEU A 183 3.68 30.54 -20.12
CA LEU A 183 2.67 29.53 -20.48
C LEU A 183 1.29 29.97 -19.96
N LYS A 184 0.29 29.93 -20.85
CA LYS A 184 -1.10 30.21 -20.47
C LYS A 184 -1.52 29.20 -19.40
N LYS A 185 -2.11 29.68 -18.30
CA LYS A 185 -2.62 28.83 -17.20
C LYS A 185 -3.50 27.68 -17.70
N THR A 186 -4.31 27.93 -18.74
CA THR A 186 -5.17 26.91 -19.37
C THR A 186 -4.38 25.74 -19.94
N ILE A 187 -3.20 25.96 -20.52
CA ILE A 187 -2.36 24.88 -21.07
C ILE A 187 -1.82 24.01 -19.94
N VAL A 188 -1.34 24.65 -18.86
CA VAL A 188 -0.80 23.94 -17.69
C VAL A 188 -1.89 23.10 -17.03
N VAL A 189 -3.06 23.69 -16.78
CA VAL A 189 -4.22 22.99 -16.22
C VAL A 189 -4.67 21.84 -17.12
N GLY A 190 -4.72 22.06 -18.44
CA GLY A 190 -5.08 21.02 -19.40
C GLY A 190 -4.10 19.83 -19.40
N LEU A 191 -2.79 20.10 -19.33
CA LEU A 191 -1.77 19.05 -19.27
C LEU A 191 -1.86 18.26 -17.95
N CYS A 192 -2.01 18.94 -16.82
CA CYS A 192 -2.20 18.29 -15.52
C CYS A 192 -3.48 17.43 -15.49
N ALA A 193 -4.58 17.94 -16.03
CA ALA A 193 -5.84 17.20 -16.12
C ALA A 193 -5.70 15.96 -17.02
N ALA A 194 -5.09 16.10 -18.20
CA ALA A 194 -4.85 14.96 -19.09
C ALA A 194 -3.94 13.91 -18.45
N GLY A 195 -2.88 14.32 -17.75
CA GLY A 195 -2.00 13.43 -17.01
C GLY A 195 -2.72 12.68 -15.89
N ALA A 196 -3.52 13.38 -15.08
CA ALA A 196 -4.31 12.78 -14.02
C ALA A 196 -5.33 11.76 -14.57
N VAL A 197 -6.05 12.11 -15.64
CA VAL A 197 -6.99 11.19 -16.32
C VAL A 197 -6.26 9.96 -16.86
N GLY A 198 -5.09 10.14 -17.49
CA GLY A 198 -4.29 9.03 -18.00
C GLY A 198 -3.82 8.08 -16.90
N ILE A 199 -3.36 8.60 -15.77
CA ILE A 199 -2.93 7.80 -14.62
C ILE A 199 -4.12 7.03 -14.02
N VAL A 200 -5.27 7.67 -13.84
CA VAL A 200 -6.47 7.03 -13.32
C VAL A 200 -6.98 5.94 -14.26
N ALA A 201 -7.10 6.23 -15.57
CA ALA A 201 -7.50 5.24 -16.57
C ALA A 201 -6.53 4.05 -16.62
N GLY A 202 -5.22 4.32 -16.60
CA GLY A 202 -4.19 3.29 -16.53
C GLY A 202 -4.28 2.45 -15.27
N GLY A 203 -4.55 3.04 -14.11
CA GLY A 203 -4.73 2.31 -12.86
C GLY A 203 -6.00 1.48 -12.80
N ILE A 204 -7.09 1.93 -13.42
CA ILE A 204 -8.31 1.12 -13.58
C ILE A 204 -8.02 -0.10 -14.45
N ALA A 205 -7.35 0.11 -15.60
CA ALA A 205 -6.93 -0.99 -16.47
C ALA A 205 -5.99 -1.96 -15.74
N GLY A 206 -5.01 -1.44 -15.00
CA GLY A 206 -4.09 -2.25 -14.19
C GLY A 206 -4.80 -3.01 -13.07
N ALA A 207 -5.79 -2.41 -12.41
CA ALA A 207 -6.60 -3.09 -11.41
C ALA A 207 -7.41 -4.25 -12.01
N SER A 208 -7.98 -4.05 -13.21
CA SER A 208 -8.73 -5.08 -13.92
C SER A 208 -7.84 -6.21 -14.47
N ALA A 209 -6.60 -5.90 -14.83
CA ALA A 209 -5.64 -6.87 -15.32
C ALA A 209 -5.08 -7.78 -14.20
N GLY A 210 -5.24 -7.41 -12.93
CA GLY A 210 -4.75 -8.16 -11.79
C GLY A 210 -3.25 -8.00 -11.56
N LYS A 211 -2.70 -8.81 -10.63
CA LYS A 211 -1.26 -8.87 -10.38
C LYS A 211 -0.62 -9.77 -11.45
N ARG A 212 0.59 -9.47 -11.89
CA ARG A 212 1.36 -10.37 -12.77
C ARG A 212 1.62 -11.73 -12.08
N ASP A 213 1.68 -12.81 -12.87
CA ASP A 213 1.77 -14.20 -12.38
C ASP A 213 2.88 -14.42 -11.35
N GLN A 214 4.05 -13.83 -11.58
CA GLN A 214 5.21 -13.90 -10.67
C GLN A 214 4.90 -13.38 -9.25
N LEU A 215 4.00 -12.39 -9.13
CA LEU A 215 3.57 -11.84 -7.83
C LEU A 215 2.43 -12.64 -7.20
N VAL A 216 1.74 -13.47 -7.99
CA VAL A 216 0.71 -14.38 -7.50
C VAL A 216 1.38 -15.63 -6.94
N GLU A 217 2.28 -16.24 -7.73
CA GLU A 217 3.17 -17.33 -7.31
C GLU A 217 3.91 -16.92 -6.02
N ALA A 218 4.50 -15.73 -5.99
CA ALA A 218 5.19 -15.21 -4.81
C ALA A 218 4.33 -14.88 -3.58
N ASN A 219 3.01 -14.77 -3.76
CA ASN A 219 2.10 -14.53 -2.64
C ASN A 219 1.52 -15.84 -2.10
N GLU A 220 1.54 -16.91 -2.89
CA GLU A 220 1.14 -18.26 -2.49
C GLU A 220 2.32 -19.02 -1.87
N GLU A 221 3.49 -18.89 -2.48
CA GLU A 221 4.75 -19.39 -1.95
C GLU A 221 5.24 -18.37 -0.91
N ASP A 222 5.01 -18.65 0.37
CA ASP A 222 5.58 -17.86 1.46
C ASP A 222 7.12 -18.00 1.42
N HIS A 223 7.76 -17.21 0.55
CA HIS A 223 9.18 -17.29 0.20
C HIS A 223 10.13 -17.08 1.40
N PHE A 224 9.59 -16.68 2.56
CA PHE A 224 10.32 -16.52 3.80
C PHE A 224 10.06 -17.66 4.81
N ALA A 225 9.03 -18.49 4.59
CA ALA A 225 8.67 -19.57 5.51
C ALA A 225 9.52 -20.83 5.34
N HIS A 226 10.03 -21.11 4.13
CA HIS A 226 10.77 -22.35 3.87
C HIS A 226 12.09 -22.07 3.14
N LYS A 227 13.20 -22.11 3.88
CA LYS A 227 14.52 -22.26 3.27
C LYS A 227 14.67 -23.71 2.84
N GLU A 228 14.65 -23.96 1.53
CA GLU A 228 14.88 -25.29 0.97
C GLU A 228 16.36 -25.65 1.14
N CYS A 229 16.69 -26.30 2.26
CA CYS A 229 18.06 -26.70 2.62
C CYS A 229 18.44 -28.10 2.12
N GLY A 230 17.77 -28.58 1.07
CA GLY A 230 17.96 -29.89 0.47
C GLY A 230 19.16 -29.98 -0.47
N GLU A 231 19.32 -31.16 -1.06
CA GLU A 231 20.35 -31.44 -2.07
C GLU A 231 20.03 -30.82 -3.43
N GLU A 232 18.75 -30.62 -3.75
CA GLU A 232 18.36 -30.01 -5.01
C GLU A 232 18.51 -28.48 -4.98
N LYS A 233 18.81 -27.91 -6.15
CA LYS A 233 18.93 -26.46 -6.32
C LYS A 233 17.55 -25.84 -6.27
N SER A 234 17.32 -25.00 -5.27
CA SER A 234 16.08 -24.28 -5.10
C SER A 234 15.95 -23.22 -6.18
N LYS A 235 14.78 -23.17 -6.83
CA LYS A 235 14.45 -22.17 -7.85
C LYS A 235 14.56 -20.74 -7.30
N TYR A 236 14.28 -20.53 -6.02
CA TYR A 236 14.19 -19.19 -5.41
C TYR A 236 15.31 -18.92 -4.43
N PHE A 237 15.61 -19.88 -3.55
CA PHE A 237 16.61 -19.66 -2.51
C PHE A 237 18.01 -19.60 -3.11
N ASP A 238 18.33 -20.39 -4.15
CA ASP A 238 19.67 -20.39 -4.78
C ASP A 238 19.74 -19.48 -6.02
N PHE A 239 18.73 -18.64 -6.26
CA PHE A 239 18.72 -17.73 -7.40
C PHE A 239 19.66 -16.54 -7.16
N ASN A 240 20.77 -16.50 -7.89
CA ASN A 240 21.89 -15.57 -7.69
C ASN A 240 22.48 -15.68 -6.27
N SER A 241 23.17 -16.79 -6.02
CA SER A 241 23.84 -17.04 -4.75
C SER A 241 24.80 -15.90 -4.36
N GLU A 242 24.82 -15.58 -3.07
CA GLU A 242 25.76 -14.64 -2.46
C GLU A 242 27.12 -15.33 -2.26
N ALA A 243 27.82 -15.53 -3.37
CA ALA A 243 29.04 -16.32 -3.49
C ALA A 243 30.35 -15.63 -3.05
N LYS A 244 30.26 -14.39 -2.55
CA LYS A 244 31.43 -13.58 -2.20
C LYS A 244 31.24 -12.90 -0.85
N VAL A 245 32.06 -13.29 0.12
CA VAL A 245 32.06 -12.73 1.47
C VAL A 245 33.25 -11.79 1.65
N SER A 246 32.97 -10.53 1.99
CA SER A 246 33.99 -9.54 2.38
C SER A 246 34.26 -9.52 3.88
N MET A 247 33.58 -10.37 4.66
CA MET A 247 33.67 -10.39 6.13
C MET A 247 35.00 -10.98 6.59
N ARG A 248 35.92 -10.11 7.00
CA ARG A 248 37.27 -10.48 7.49
C ARG A 248 37.40 -10.42 9.01
N SER A 249 36.43 -9.84 9.71
CA SER A 249 36.45 -9.64 11.15
C SER A 249 35.41 -10.53 11.83
N ASN A 250 35.86 -11.37 12.76
CA ASN A 250 35.06 -12.16 13.69
C ASN A 250 34.07 -13.20 13.09
N PRO A 251 34.41 -13.99 12.06
CA PRO A 251 33.73 -15.28 11.89
C PRO A 251 34.08 -16.16 13.10
N THR A 252 33.21 -17.06 13.54
CA THR A 252 33.52 -17.99 14.63
C THR A 252 34.38 -19.14 14.14
N ALA A 253 34.06 -19.65 12.96
CA ALA A 253 34.83 -20.68 12.26
C ALA A 253 34.63 -20.54 10.74
N THR A 254 35.56 -21.12 9.99
CA THR A 254 35.44 -21.35 8.55
C THR A 254 35.27 -22.85 8.33
N ILE A 255 34.18 -23.25 7.68
CA ILE A 255 33.94 -24.63 7.28
C ILE A 255 34.32 -24.77 5.81
N GLU A 256 35.28 -25.64 5.53
CA GLU A 256 35.80 -25.90 4.18
C GLU A 256 35.33 -27.29 3.73
N PHE A 257 34.81 -27.36 2.51
CA PHE A 257 34.46 -28.63 1.86
C PHE A 257 35.49 -28.96 0.78
N VAL A 258 36.43 -29.85 1.10
CA VAL A 258 37.61 -30.14 0.29
C VAL A 258 37.68 -31.63 -0.03
N GLY A 259 37.64 -31.99 -1.31
CA GLY A 259 37.75 -33.37 -1.77
C GLY A 259 36.68 -34.30 -1.17
N GLY A 260 35.45 -33.79 -1.02
CA GLY A 260 34.33 -34.55 -0.45
C GLY A 260 34.33 -34.66 1.08
N LYS A 261 35.20 -33.93 1.80
CA LYS A 261 35.26 -33.93 3.27
C LYS A 261 34.99 -32.55 3.86
N LEU A 262 34.17 -32.53 4.90
CA LEU A 262 33.88 -31.34 5.70
C LEU A 262 34.92 -31.14 6.80
N GLN A 263 35.54 -29.96 6.86
CA GLN A 263 36.54 -29.63 7.86
C GLN A 263 36.24 -28.25 8.47
N ALA A 264 36.25 -28.14 9.80
CA ALA A 264 36.12 -26.84 10.47
C ALA A 264 37.48 -26.28 10.86
N ARG A 265 37.68 -24.99 10.59
CA ARG A 265 38.83 -24.21 11.05
C ARG A 265 38.34 -23.14 12.02
N GLU A 266 38.51 -23.38 13.31
CA GLU A 266 38.26 -22.38 14.34
C GLU A 266 39.44 -21.39 14.40
N LEU A 267 39.16 -20.13 14.72
CA LEU A 267 40.21 -19.12 14.89
C LEU A 267 41.10 -19.47 16.08
N GLY A 268 42.40 -19.57 15.83
CA GLY A 268 43.41 -19.86 16.85
C GLY A 268 43.76 -21.34 17.02
N LEU A 269 43.18 -22.23 16.21
CA LEU A 269 43.60 -23.64 16.12
C LEU A 269 44.30 -23.90 14.77
N ASP A 270 45.47 -24.53 14.82
CA ASP A 270 46.27 -24.85 13.62
C ASP A 270 45.75 -26.08 12.87
N SER A 271 45.02 -26.96 13.56
CA SER A 271 44.48 -28.21 13.00
C SER A 271 42.98 -28.12 12.76
N PRO A 272 42.47 -28.70 11.65
CA PRO A 272 41.03 -28.81 11.42
C PRO A 272 40.38 -29.66 12.51
N THR A 273 39.15 -29.30 12.89
CA THR A 273 38.35 -29.98 13.91
C THR A 273 37.04 -30.52 13.31
N SER A 274 36.50 -31.56 13.95
CA SER A 274 35.19 -32.14 13.63
C SER A 274 34.10 -31.70 14.61
N LYS A 275 34.43 -30.81 15.55
CA LYS A 275 33.53 -30.31 16.58
C LYS A 275 33.76 -28.82 16.79
N ILE A 276 32.68 -28.03 16.76
CA ILE A 276 32.70 -26.59 16.98
C ILE A 276 31.90 -26.26 18.24
N THR A 277 32.42 -25.36 19.09
CA THR A 277 31.66 -24.85 20.24
C THR A 277 31.06 -23.48 19.94
N ILE A 278 29.76 -23.34 20.14
CA ILE A 278 29.01 -22.11 19.86
C ILE A 278 28.36 -21.58 21.14
N GLN A 279 28.42 -20.26 21.34
CA GLN A 279 27.79 -19.63 22.48
C GLN A 279 26.26 -19.61 22.33
N LYS A 280 25.57 -20.08 23.37
CA LYS A 280 24.11 -20.04 23.45
C LYS A 280 23.59 -18.59 23.40
N SER A 281 22.50 -18.37 22.67
CA SER A 281 21.79 -17.09 22.56
C SER A 281 22.63 -15.91 22.04
N SER A 282 23.75 -16.21 21.38
CA SER A 282 24.55 -15.23 20.65
C SER A 282 24.35 -15.40 19.14
N ASN A 283 24.46 -14.30 18.39
CA ASN A 283 24.52 -14.38 16.93
C ASN A 283 25.92 -14.88 16.55
N THR A 284 25.95 -16.03 15.88
CA THR A 284 27.19 -16.69 15.44
C THR A 284 27.23 -16.68 13.93
N SER A 285 28.39 -16.36 13.38
CA SER A 285 28.60 -16.28 11.94
C SER A 285 29.70 -17.23 11.52
N ILE A 286 29.43 -18.09 10.53
CA ILE A 286 30.35 -19.10 10.01
C ILE A 286 30.49 -18.89 8.51
N ILE A 287 31.72 -18.98 8.00
CA ILE A 287 32.00 -18.90 6.58
C ILE A 287 32.04 -20.32 6.03
N PHE A 288 31.23 -20.61 5.02
CA PHE A 288 31.32 -21.84 4.24
C PHE A 288 32.15 -21.57 2.99
N ARG A 289 33.12 -22.45 2.70
CA ARG A 289 33.95 -22.40 1.50
C ARG A 289 33.85 -23.73 0.77
N ASN A 290 33.47 -23.67 -0.50
CA ASN A 290 33.45 -24.84 -1.35
C ASN A 290 34.77 -24.92 -2.13
N GLN A 291 35.55 -25.99 -1.96
CA GLN A 291 36.77 -26.27 -2.74
C GLN A 291 36.66 -27.64 -3.44
N THR A 292 35.44 -28.12 -3.63
CA THR A 292 35.14 -29.39 -4.31
C THR A 292 34.35 -29.07 -5.57
N GLU A 293 34.66 -29.78 -6.66
CA GLU A 293 33.94 -29.63 -7.94
C GLU A 293 32.45 -29.93 -7.75
N GLY A 294 31.59 -28.98 -8.12
CA GLY A 294 30.14 -29.03 -7.96
C GLY A 294 29.57 -27.88 -7.12
N GLU A 295 28.25 -27.77 -7.11
CA GLU A 295 27.53 -26.80 -6.29
C GLU A 295 27.10 -27.46 -4.98
N TYR A 296 27.55 -26.90 -3.85
CA TYR A 296 27.21 -27.44 -2.53
C TYR A 296 26.72 -26.33 -1.60
N ARG A 297 25.95 -26.73 -0.60
CA ARG A 297 25.51 -25.85 0.49
C ARG A 297 25.86 -26.44 1.83
N LEU A 298 26.00 -25.58 2.82
CA LEU A 298 26.13 -25.97 4.22
C LEU A 298 24.78 -25.87 4.90
N THR A 299 24.32 -26.97 5.50
CA THR A 299 23.09 -27.02 6.29
C THR A 299 23.42 -27.27 7.76
N LEU A 300 22.88 -26.43 8.64
CA LEU A 300 22.91 -26.58 10.09
C LEU A 300 21.59 -27.16 10.57
N HIS A 301 21.63 -28.32 11.22
CA HIS A 301 20.53 -28.85 12.01
C HIS A 301 20.74 -28.46 13.48
N TYR A 302 19.77 -27.76 14.08
CA TYR A 302 19.88 -27.23 15.46
C TYR A 302 18.66 -27.55 16.34
N GLY A 303 17.99 -28.67 16.05
CA GLY A 303 17.00 -29.28 16.93
C GLY A 303 15.63 -29.42 16.28
N GLU A 304 14.59 -29.53 17.11
CA GLU A 304 13.23 -29.83 16.69
C GLU A 304 12.23 -28.89 17.39
N LYS A 305 11.20 -28.44 16.65
CA LYS A 305 10.11 -27.61 17.15
C LYS A 305 8.79 -28.35 16.97
N LYS A 306 8.00 -28.44 18.05
CA LYS A 306 6.61 -28.92 17.95
C LYS A 306 5.74 -27.80 17.39
N VAL A 307 5.12 -28.03 16.24
CA VAL A 307 4.27 -27.03 15.57
C VAL A 307 2.79 -27.31 15.87
N GLN A 308 2.41 -28.59 15.93
CA GLN A 308 1.06 -29.07 16.30
C GLN A 308 1.15 -30.39 17.09
N GLU A 309 0.03 -30.87 17.62
CA GLU A 309 -0.04 -32.12 18.39
C GLU A 309 0.40 -33.31 17.51
N GLY A 310 1.59 -33.87 17.77
CA GLY A 310 2.17 -34.98 17.01
C GLY A 310 3.06 -34.59 15.81
N VAL A 311 3.09 -33.30 15.40
CA VAL A 311 3.94 -32.83 14.29
C VAL A 311 5.17 -32.11 14.83
N VAL A 312 6.33 -32.71 14.59
CA VAL A 312 7.65 -32.19 14.97
C VAL A 312 8.36 -31.75 13.69
N GLU A 313 8.71 -30.48 13.61
CA GLU A 313 9.47 -29.89 12.50
C GLU A 313 10.94 -29.79 12.91
N GLU A 314 11.85 -30.27 12.05
CA GLU A 314 13.28 -30.13 12.26
C GLU A 314 13.70 -28.68 12.00
N LEU A 315 14.43 -28.09 12.94
CA LEU A 315 14.98 -26.75 12.81
C LEU A 315 16.29 -26.83 12.04
N HIS A 316 16.27 -26.33 10.81
CA HIS A 316 17.44 -26.22 9.96
C HIS A 316 17.62 -24.80 9.42
N THR A 317 18.86 -24.44 9.14
CA THR A 317 19.21 -23.22 8.40
C THR A 317 20.41 -23.54 7.51
N CYS A 318 20.48 -22.95 6.33
CA CYS A 318 21.54 -23.26 5.37
C CYS A 318 22.06 -22.01 4.67
N THR A 319 23.22 -22.17 4.05
CA THR A 319 23.70 -21.30 2.97
C THR A 319 22.99 -21.64 1.67
N GLN A 320 23.11 -20.76 0.67
CA GLN A 320 22.76 -21.10 -0.70
C GLN A 320 23.80 -22.08 -1.27
N MET A 321 23.48 -22.68 -2.40
CA MET A 321 24.44 -23.42 -3.20
C MET A 321 25.48 -22.48 -3.80
N ILE A 322 26.75 -22.85 -3.64
CA ILE A 322 27.90 -22.10 -4.16
C ILE A 322 28.81 -23.02 -4.96
N GLU A 323 29.41 -22.47 -6.01
CA GLU A 323 30.33 -23.19 -6.91
C GLU A 323 31.71 -23.40 -6.25
N GLU A 324 32.59 -24.12 -6.94
CA GLU A 324 33.98 -24.31 -6.50
C GLU A 324 34.73 -22.97 -6.43
N GLY A 325 35.41 -22.74 -5.31
CA GLY A 325 36.19 -21.53 -5.04
C GLY A 325 35.36 -20.36 -4.48
N GLU A 326 34.05 -20.52 -4.33
CA GLU A 326 33.17 -19.51 -3.76
C GLU A 326 33.04 -19.64 -2.24
N GLU A 327 32.62 -18.54 -1.59
CA GLU A 327 32.46 -18.47 -0.14
C GLU A 327 31.14 -17.79 0.22
N GLN A 328 30.43 -18.31 1.21
CA GLN A 328 29.19 -17.71 1.70
C GLN A 328 29.15 -17.64 3.23
N LEU A 329 28.47 -16.61 3.75
CA LEU A 329 28.31 -16.40 5.17
C LEU A 329 26.98 -16.97 5.67
N LEU A 330 27.04 -17.80 6.70
CA LEU A 330 25.88 -18.25 7.45
C LEU A 330 25.84 -17.56 8.81
N THR A 331 24.80 -16.76 9.08
CA THR A 331 24.56 -16.17 10.41
C THR A 331 23.32 -16.77 11.03
N PHE A 332 23.44 -17.23 12.27
CA PHE A 332 22.37 -17.92 13.00
C PHE A 332 22.48 -17.67 14.50
N ARG A 333 21.43 -18.03 15.23
CA ARG A 333 21.34 -17.92 16.68
C ARG A 333 20.68 -19.18 17.24
N ILE A 334 21.34 -19.83 18.18
CA ILE A 334 20.80 -21.03 18.83
C ILE A 334 20.47 -20.69 20.29
N ASP A 335 19.19 -20.70 20.65
CA ASP A 335 18.74 -20.38 22.00
C ASP A 335 18.64 -21.58 22.94
N LYS A 336 18.74 -22.81 22.42
CA LYS A 336 18.68 -24.05 23.22
C LYS A 336 20.06 -24.69 23.30
N SER A 337 20.37 -25.25 24.47
CA SER A 337 21.59 -26.04 24.67
C SER A 337 21.50 -27.34 23.89
N SER A 338 22.62 -27.80 23.30
CA SER A 338 22.66 -29.07 22.58
C SER A 338 22.44 -30.25 23.52
N ILE A 339 22.73 -30.09 24.82
CA ILE A 339 22.50 -31.11 25.87
C ILE A 339 20.99 -31.35 26.09
N ALA A 340 20.17 -30.33 25.87
CA ALA A 340 18.71 -30.43 26.01
C ALA A 340 18.03 -31.02 24.76
N SER A 341 18.78 -31.27 23.69
CA SER A 341 18.28 -31.83 22.43
C SER A 341 18.40 -33.36 22.43
N LYS A 342 17.43 -34.04 21.80
CA LYS A 342 17.48 -35.50 21.61
C LYS A 342 18.45 -35.91 20.51
N LYS A 343 18.61 -35.06 19.49
CA LYS A 343 19.54 -35.24 18.36
C LYS A 343 20.69 -34.23 18.51
N PRO A 344 21.92 -34.63 18.15
CA PRO A 344 23.04 -33.69 18.12
C PRO A 344 22.78 -32.58 17.09
N TYR A 345 23.32 -31.40 17.36
CA TYR A 345 23.35 -30.32 16.37
C TYR A 345 24.54 -30.56 15.45
N THR A 346 24.33 -30.42 14.14
CA THR A 346 25.34 -30.80 13.14
C THR A 346 25.32 -29.85 11.96
N PHE A 347 26.52 -29.59 11.43
CA PHE A 347 26.67 -29.10 10.06
C PHE A 347 26.85 -30.27 9.12
N SER A 348 26.15 -30.26 8.00
CA SER A 348 26.27 -31.27 6.94
C SER A 348 26.14 -30.62 5.56
N VAL A 349 26.68 -31.29 4.55
CA VAL A 349 26.42 -30.97 3.14
C VAL A 349 25.39 -31.97 2.63
N PRO A 350 24.20 -31.53 2.19
CA PRO A 350 23.20 -32.42 1.60
C PRO A 350 23.78 -33.19 0.39
N GLY A 351 23.43 -34.47 0.23
CA GLY A 351 23.94 -35.34 -0.84
C GLY A 351 25.27 -36.04 -0.56
N VAL A 352 25.91 -35.75 0.58
CA VAL A 352 27.20 -36.36 0.96
C VAL A 352 27.03 -37.17 2.25
N GLU A 353 27.06 -38.50 2.13
CA GLU A 353 26.90 -39.41 3.27
C GLU A 353 28.11 -39.35 4.23
N ASP A 354 27.85 -39.56 5.53
CA ASP A 354 28.84 -39.70 6.60
C ASP A 354 29.79 -38.51 6.83
N GLN A 355 29.47 -37.32 6.32
CA GLN A 355 30.23 -36.10 6.57
C GLN A 355 29.39 -35.09 7.38
N SER A 356 29.71 -34.98 8.67
CA SER A 356 29.10 -33.95 9.53
C SER A 356 30.10 -33.41 10.57
N ILE A 357 29.88 -32.16 10.97
CA ILE A 357 30.64 -31.50 12.03
C ILE A 357 29.69 -31.29 13.21
N GLU A 358 30.06 -31.81 14.38
CA GLU A 358 29.25 -31.70 15.60
C GLU A 358 29.28 -30.26 16.12
N VAL A 359 28.12 -29.72 16.46
CA VAL A 359 27.96 -28.39 17.05
C VAL A 359 27.59 -28.53 18.51
N PHE A 360 28.48 -28.10 19.39
CA PHE A 360 28.23 -28.08 20.82
C PHE A 360 27.76 -26.69 21.26
N VAL A 361 26.61 -26.65 21.92
CA VAL A 361 26.06 -25.43 22.52
C VAL A 361 25.88 -25.70 24.02
N PRO A 362 26.60 -24.99 24.90
CA PRO A 362 26.54 -25.22 26.34
C PRO A 362 25.14 -25.01 26.92
#